data_AF-A0A9D1GRG6-F1
#
_entry.id   AF-A0A9D1GRG6-F1
#
_cell.length_a   1.000
_cell.length_b   1.000
_cell.length_c   1.000
_cell.angle_alpha   90.00
_cell.angle_beta   90.00
_cell.angle_gamma   90.00
#
_symmetry.space_group_name_H-M   'P 1'
#
loop_
_entity.id
_entity.type
_entity.pdbx_description
1 polymer ?
#
loop_
_entity_poly.entity_id
_entity_poly.type
_entity_poly.pdbx_seq_one_letter_code
_entity_poly.pdbx_strand_id
1 'polypeptide(L)' 'MKTLHYYSPNQDQLDSNPSSFEFDFRNEHFIFHTDDGVFSKKYIDYGSYALLKAFIPTPLEGPYLDM' A
#
# COMPACT_ATOMS: atom_id res chain seq x y z
N MET A 1 -20.13 20.04 0.40
CA MET A 1 -19.72 18.65 0.13
C MET A 1 -18.30 18.49 0.64
N LYS A 2 -18.00 17.45 1.45
CA LYS A 2 -16.68 17.25 2.03
C LYS A 2 -15.80 16.54 0.99
N THR A 3 -14.77 17.21 0.49
CA THR A 3 -13.79 16.59 -0.41
C THR A 3 -13.04 15.53 0.38
N LEU A 4 -13.12 14.27 -0.05
CA LEU A 4 -12.39 13.17 0.57
C LEU A 4 -10.96 13.22 0.04
N HIS A 5 -10.04 13.72 0.85
CA HIS A 5 -8.62 13.73 0.53
C HIS A 5 -8.00 12.38 0.89
N TYR A 6 -7.14 11.91 0.01
CA TYR A 6 -6.45 10.63 0.09
C TYR A 6 -5.56 10.48 1.34
N TYR A 7 -5.15 11.60 1.94
CA TYR A 7 -4.46 11.69 3.22
C TYR A 7 -5.13 12.78 4.07
N SER A 8 -5.37 12.48 5.35
CA SER A 8 -5.83 13.45 6.34
C SER A 8 -4.78 13.56 7.44
N PRO A 9 -4.26 14.76 7.74
CA PRO A 9 -3.32 14.92 8.85
C PRO A 9 -3.97 14.67 10.22
N ASN A 10 -5.30 14.81 10.31
CA ASN A 10 -6.04 14.58 11.54
C ASN A 10 -6.65 13.17 11.51
N GLN A 11 -6.05 12.25 12.26
CA GLN A 11 -6.51 10.87 12.45
C GLN A 11 -6.73 10.52 13.94
N ASP A 12 -6.79 11.51 14.83
CA ASP A 12 -6.82 11.33 16.29
C ASP A 12 -8.04 10.55 16.82
N GLN A 13 -9.08 10.37 16.00
CA GLN A 13 -10.32 9.64 16.32
C GLN A 13 -10.49 8.37 15.49
N LEU A 14 -9.42 7.92 14.80
CA LEU A 14 -9.50 6.74 13.97
C LEU A 14 -9.25 5.50 14.83
N ASP A 15 -10.31 4.72 15.04
CA ASP A 15 -10.20 3.45 15.73
C ASP A 15 -9.44 2.44 14.86
N SER A 16 -8.63 1.59 15.52
CA SER A 16 -8.03 0.43 14.88
C SER A 16 -9.11 -0.54 14.44
N ASN A 17 -8.95 -1.07 13.23
CA ASN A 17 -9.86 -2.03 12.63
C ASN A 17 -9.04 -2.98 11.72
N PRO A 18 -8.38 -3.97 12.31
CA PRO A 18 -7.50 -4.87 11.58
C PRO A 18 -8.29 -5.65 10.51
N SER A 19 -7.77 -5.67 9.29
CA SER A 19 -8.36 -6.42 8.19
C SER A 19 -7.29 -6.98 7.26
N SER A 20 -7.69 -7.79 6.28
CA SER A 20 -6.78 -8.26 5.25
C SER A 20 -7.45 -8.39 3.90
N PHE A 21 -6.64 -8.31 2.84
CA PHE A 21 -7.07 -8.59 1.48
C PHE A 21 -5.97 -9.32 0.71
N GLU A 22 -6.38 -10.07 -0.29
CA GLU A 22 -5.50 -10.83 -1.17
C GLU A 22 -5.11 -10.00 -2.40
N PHE A 23 -3.88 -10.18 -2.86
CA PHE A 23 -3.38 -9.55 -4.07
C PHE A 23 -2.40 -10.47 -4.80
N ASP A 24 -2.75 -10.83 -6.03
CA ASP A 24 -1.88 -11.58 -6.93
C ASP A 24 -1.02 -10.62 -7.76
N PHE A 25 0.30 -10.82 -7.76
CA PHE A 25 1.22 -10.08 -8.61
C PHE A 25 2.26 -10.98 -9.23
N ARG A 26 2.28 -11.01 -10.57
CA ARG A 26 3.06 -11.97 -11.36
C ARG A 26 2.67 -13.40 -10.95
N ASN A 27 3.60 -14.19 -10.43
CA ASN A 27 3.36 -15.59 -10.03
C ASN A 27 3.33 -15.75 -8.50
N GLU A 28 3.20 -14.65 -7.77
CA GLU A 28 3.20 -14.61 -6.32
C GLU A 28 1.83 -14.16 -5.80
N HIS A 29 1.36 -14.84 -4.75
CA HIS A 29 0.13 -14.51 -4.01
C HIS A 29 0.51 -13.85 -2.69
N PHE A 30 -0.06 -12.68 -2.41
CA PHE A 30 0.18 -11.93 -1.18
C PHE A 30 -1.11 -11.75 -0.38
N ILE A 31 -0.98 -11.80 0.95
CA ILE A 31 -2.03 -11.39 1.89
C ILE A 31 -1.52 -10.15 2.61
N PHE A 32 -2.19 -9.02 2.41
CA PHE A 32 -1.87 -7.77 3.09
C PHE A 32 -2.70 -7.65 4.35
N HIS A 33 -2.04 -7.53 5.50
CA HIS A 33 -2.68 -7.15 6.76
C HIS A 33 -2.67 -5.63 6.89
N THR A 34 -3.83 -5.05 7.16
CA THR A 34 -4.04 -3.60 7.17
C THR A 34 -4.87 -3.19 8.37
N ASP A 35 -4.97 -1.88 8.57
CA ASP A 35 -5.76 -1.27 9.63
C ASP A 35 -6.40 0.02 9.10
N ASP A 36 -7.42 0.55 9.77
CA ASP A 36 -8.02 1.81 9.37
C ASP A 36 -7.00 2.98 9.36
N GLY A 37 -5.97 2.93 10.21
CA GLY A 37 -4.92 3.94 10.32
C GLY A 37 -3.83 3.94 9.24
N VAL A 38 -3.83 2.97 8.31
CA VAL A 38 -2.76 2.87 7.31
C VAL A 38 -3.23 3.23 5.90
N PHE A 39 -2.25 3.62 5.09
CA PHE A 39 -2.40 3.85 3.67
C PHE A 39 -2.93 2.62 2.92
N SER A 40 -3.78 2.83 1.91
CA SER A 40 -4.25 1.77 1.00
C SER A 40 -4.79 0.50 1.68
N LYS A 41 -5.47 0.67 2.80
CA LYS A 41 -5.99 -0.38 3.69
C LYS A 41 -7.03 -1.36 3.12
N LYS A 42 -7.45 -1.23 1.86
CA LYS A 42 -8.48 -2.12 1.26
C LYS A 42 -8.09 -2.72 -0.08
N TYR A 43 -7.03 -2.22 -0.70
CA TYR A 43 -6.58 -2.62 -2.04
C TYR A 43 -5.16 -2.10 -2.26
N ILE A 44 -4.50 -2.49 -3.33
CA ILE A 44 -3.21 -1.89 -3.71
C ILE A 44 -3.44 -0.57 -4.43
N ASP A 45 -2.83 0.50 -3.91
CA ASP A 45 -2.90 1.82 -4.53
C ASP A 45 -2.38 1.78 -5.97
N TYR A 46 -2.98 2.58 -6.85
CA TYR A 46 -2.59 2.60 -8.26
C TYR A 46 -1.14 3.05 -8.46
N GLY A 47 -0.66 4.03 -7.68
CA GLY A 47 0.73 4.49 -7.73
C GLY A 47 1.71 3.39 -7.34
N SER A 48 1.42 2.67 -6.25
CA SER A 48 2.19 1.48 -5.84
C SER A 48 2.18 0.39 -6.92
N TYR A 49 1.02 0.10 -7.50
CA TYR A 49 0.90 -0.87 -8.60
C TYR A 49 1.72 -0.46 -9.83
N ALA A 50 1.64 0.81 -10.23
CA ALA A 50 2.39 1.35 -11.35
C ALA A 50 3.91 1.28 -11.10
N LEU A 51 4.36 1.60 -9.88
CA LEU A 51 5.76 1.45 -9.47
C LEU A 51 6.22 0.00 -9.57
N LEU A 52 5.47 -0.96 -9.01
CA LEU A 52 5.80 -2.39 -9.08
C LEU A 52 5.87 -2.91 -10.52
N LYS A 53 4.97 -2.42 -11.40
CA LYS A 53 4.97 -2.77 -12.82
C LYS A 53 6.16 -2.20 -13.59
N ALA A 54 6.57 -0.98 -13.26
CA ALA A 54 7.71 -0.32 -13.88
C ALA A 54 9.05 -0.75 -13.27
N PHE A 55 9.05 -1.33 -12.06
CA PHE A 55 10.26 -1.78 -11.39
C PHE A 55 10.90 -2.95 -12.12
N ILE A 56 12.09 -2.68 -12.66
CA ILE A 56 12.98 -3.67 -13.28
C ILE A 56 14.17 -3.80 -12.33
N PRO A 57 14.40 -4.96 -11.71
CA PRO A 57 15.57 -5.17 -10.86
C PRO A 57 16.82 -5.01 -11.72
N THR A 58 17.51 -3.89 -11.57
CA THR A 58 18.85 -3.71 -12.14
C THR A 58 19.87 -4.49 -11.30
N PRO A 59 20.98 -4.95 -11.89
CA PRO A 59 22.12 -5.44 -11.13
C PRO A 59 22.84 -4.25 -10.48
N LEU A 60 22.19 -3.62 -9.50
CA LEU A 60 22.80 -2.67 -8.59
C LEU A 60 23.47 -3.46 -7.47
N GLU A 61 24.72 -3.11 -7.16
CA GLU A 61 25.38 -3.65 -5.98
C GLU A 61 24.79 -2.99 -4.74
N GLY A 62 24.18 -3.80 -3.85
CA GLY A 62 23.62 -3.34 -2.58
C GLY A 62 22.13 -3.65 -2.40
N PRO A 63 21.58 -3.42 -1.18
CA PRO A 63 20.17 -3.65 -0.88
C PRO A 63 19.27 -2.55 -1.46
N TYR A 64 18.00 -2.90 -1.69
CA TYR A 64 16.94 -1.93 -1.97
C TYR A 64 16.39 -1.33 -0.66
N LEU A 65 15.99 -0.06 -0.70
CA LEU A 65 15.25 0.62 0.36
C LEU A 65 13.83 0.89 -0.13
N ASP A 66 12.85 0.47 0.65
CA ASP A 66 11.43 0.87 0.53
C ASP A 66 11.16 1.93 1.61
N MET A 67 10.59 3.08 1.23
CA MET A 67 10.50 4.30 2.05
C MET A 67 9.07 4.77 2.25
#